data_AF-A0A484XGJ2-F1
#
_entry.id   AF-A0A484XGJ2-F1
#
_cell.length_a   1.000
_cell.length_b   1.000
_cell.length_c   1.000
_cell.angle_alpha   90.00
_cell.angle_beta   90.00
_cell.angle_gamma   90.00
#
_symmetry.space_group_name_H-M   'P 1'
#
loop_
_entity.id
_entity.type
_entity.pdbx_description
1 polymer ?
#
loop_
_entity_poly.entity_id
_entity_poly.type
_entity_poly.pdbx_seq_one_letter_code
_entity_poly.pdbx_strand_id
1 'polypeptide(L)' 'MRVEVMQYYGLTNPLAQAGYYETETHKQLTKDIRAAVLEGRLIALCGLSVAGKL' A
#
# COMPACT_ATOMS: atom_id res chain seq x y z
N MET A 1 -3.75 -9.61 17.10
CA MET A 1 -5.17 -9.26 16.87
C MET A 1 -6.02 -10.35 17.51
N ARG A 2 -7.02 -10.02 18.34
CA ARG A 2 -7.85 -11.03 19.02
C ARG A 2 -8.86 -11.66 18.05
N VAL A 3 -9.11 -12.96 18.18
CA VAL A 3 -10.01 -13.75 17.31
C VAL A 3 -11.45 -13.22 17.33
N GLU A 4 -11.92 -12.74 18.48
CA GLU A 4 -13.25 -12.13 18.65
C GLU A 4 -13.48 -10.92 17.74
N VAL A 5 -12.44 -10.09 17.56
CA VAL A 5 -12.48 -8.91 16.68
C VAL A 5 -12.55 -9.34 15.21
N MET A 6 -11.84 -10.41 14.84
CA MET A 6 -11.87 -10.92 13.47
C MET A 6 -13.24 -11.48 13.10
N GLN A 7 -13.89 -12.22 14.02
CA GLN A 7 -15.24 -12.75 13.80
C GLN A 7 -16.30 -11.66 13.72
N TYR A 8 -16.24 -10.65 14.60
CA TYR A 8 -17.19 -9.55 14.61
C TYR A 8 -17.14 -8.71 13.32
N TYR A 9 -15.95 -8.47 12.79
CA TYR A 9 -15.74 -7.68 11.57
C TYR A 9 -15.65 -8.52 10.28
N GLY A 10 -15.82 -9.85 10.35
CA GLY A 10 -15.74 -10.73 9.18
C GLY A 10 -14.36 -10.76 8.51
N LEU A 11 -13.29 -10.47 9.24
CA LEU A 11 -11.93 -10.41 8.70
C LEU A 11 -11.38 -11.83 8.52
N THR A 12 -11.16 -12.22 7.27
CA THR A 12 -10.64 -13.55 6.90
C THR A 12 -9.15 -13.69 7.17
N ASN A 13 -8.41 -12.57 7.15
CA ASN A 13 -6.97 -12.52 7.44
C ASN A 13 -6.67 -11.47 8.52
N PRO A 14 -5.65 -11.70 9.37
CA PRO A 14 -5.15 -10.67 10.29
C PRO A 14 -4.70 -9.42 9.50
N LEU A 15 -4.98 -8.22 10.02
CA LEU A 15 -4.60 -6.96 9.35
C LEU A 15 -3.11 -6.86 9.04
N ALA A 16 -2.26 -7.43 9.90
CA ALA A 16 -0.81 -7.50 9.68
C ALA A 16 -0.40 -8.32 8.43
N GLN A 17 -1.32 -9.14 7.91
CA GLN A 17 -1.11 -9.99 6.74
C GLN A 17 -2.05 -9.62 5.57
N ALA A 18 -2.86 -8.57 5.71
CA ALA A 18 -3.84 -8.18 4.69
C ALA A 18 -3.18 -7.52 3.45
N GLY A 19 -1.89 -7.21 3.51
CA GLY A 19 -1.18 -6.48 2.46
C GLY A 19 -1.69 -5.03 2.32
N TYR A 20 -1.24 -4.36 1.26
CA TYR A 20 -1.71 -3.02 0.91
C TYR A 20 -2.67 -3.11 -0.27
N TYR A 21 -3.80 -2.40 -0.18
CA TYR A 21 -4.72 -2.28 -1.30
C TYR A 21 -4.19 -1.23 -2.28
N GLU A 22 -3.60 -1.68 -3.39
CA GLU A 22 -3.18 -0.79 -4.46
C GLU A 22 -4.36 -0.54 -5.42
N THR A 23 -4.75 0.73 -5.57
CA THR A 23 -5.70 1.11 -6.62
C THR A 23 -5.04 0.97 -8.00
N GLU A 24 -5.83 0.83 -9.06
CA GLU A 24 -5.29 0.74 -10.43
C GLU A 24 -4.37 1.94 -10.78
N THR A 25 -4.68 3.12 -10.25
CA THR A 25 -3.82 4.31 -10.36
C THR A 25 -2.45 4.12 -9.69
N HIS A 26 -2.37 3.43 -8.55
CA HIS A 26 -1.09 3.15 -7.86
C HIS A 26 -0.23 2.13 -8.61
N LYS A 27 -0.85 1.15 -9.27
CA LYS A 27 -0.13 0.18 -10.11
C LYS A 27 0.54 0.87 -11.30
N GLN A 28 -0.19 1.76 -11.97
CA GLN A 28 0.35 2.53 -13.09
C GLN A 28 1.46 3.47 -12.64
N LEU A 29 1.27 4.17 -11.52
CA LEU A 29 2.29 5.03 -10.91
C LEU A 29 3.58 4.24 -10.60
N THR A 30 3.46 3.04 -10.03
CA THR A 30 4.61 2.18 -9.72
C THR A 30 5.35 1.74 -10.97
N LYS A 31 4.64 1.47 -12.06
CA LYS A 31 5.24 1.14 -13.36
C LYS A 31 6.04 2.32 -13.92
N ASP A 32 5.47 3.52 -13.86
CA ASP A 32 6.08 4.74 -14.39
C ASP A 32 7.31 5.14 -13.55
N ILE A 33 7.25 4.98 -12.23
CA ILE A 33 8.40 5.16 -11.34
C ILE A 33 9.53 4.20 -11.72
N ARG A 34 9.23 2.90 -11.86
CA ARG A 34 10.26 1.90 -12.23
C ARG A 34 10.90 2.21 -13.57
N ALA A 35 10.13 2.62 -14.57
CA ALA A 35 10.65 3.04 -15.87
C ALA A 35 11.59 4.25 -15.73
N ALA A 36 11.17 5.29 -15.00
CA ALA A 36 11.98 6.48 -14.82
C ALA A 36 13.26 6.24 -13.97
N VAL A 37 13.25 5.29 -13.02
CA VAL A 37 14.46 4.86 -12.29
C VAL A 37 15.45 4.16 -13.24
N LEU A 38 14.96 3.26 -14.10
CA LEU A 38 15.81 2.57 -15.09
C LEU A 38 16.42 3.52 -16.11
N GLU A 39 15.72 4.61 -16.42
CA GLU A 39 16.20 5.67 -17.31
C GLU A 39 17.16 6.67 -16.61
N GLY A 40 17.54 6.41 -15.36
CA GLY A 40 18.49 7.22 -14.60
C GLY A 40 17.96 8.60 -14.20
N ARG A 41 16.64 8.80 -14.23
CA ARG A 41 16.02 10.08 -13.88
C ARG A 41 15.83 10.22 -12.38
N LEU A 42 15.99 11.43 -11.88
CA LEU A 42 15.61 11.80 -10.51
C LEU A 42 14.08 11.91 -10.43
N ILE A 43 13.46 11.20 -9.48
CA ILE A 43 12.00 11.21 -9.29
C ILE A 43 11.71 11.70 -7.88
N ALA A 44 10.94 12.78 -7.77
CA ALA A 44 10.39 13.24 -6.51
C ALA A 44 8.97 12.68 -6.34
N LEU A 45 8.77 11.85 -5.32
CA LEU A 45 7.46 11.31 -4.95
C LEU A 45 6.91 12.12 -3.78
N CYS A 46 5.82 12.84 -4.02
CA CYS A 46 5.11 13.60 -3.00
C CYS A 46 3.76 12.92 -2.74
N GLY A 47 3.53 12.46 -1.50
CA GLY A 47 2.28 11.89 -1.06
C GLY A 47 1.80 12.57 0.22
N LEU A 48 0.49 12.58 0.43
CA LEU A 48 -0.08 12.91 1.74
C LEU A 48 0.37 11.83 2.74
N SER A 49 1.11 12.23 3.78
CA SER A 49 1.39 11.36 4.91
C SER A 49 0.08 11.06 5.64
N VAL A 50 -0.42 9.83 5.51
CA VAL A 50 -1.50 9.35 6.37
C VAL A 50 -0.86 8.96 7.69
N ALA A 51 -1.06 9.77 8.73
CA ALA A 51 -0.61 9.46 10.09
C ALA A 51 -1.36 8.22 10.59
N GLY A 52 -0.80 7.05 10.31
CA GLY A 52 -1.54 5.80 10.40
C GLY A 52 -0.65 4.56 10.46
N LYS A 53 0.23 4.54 11.46
CA LYS A 53 0.87 3.36 12.06
C LYS A 53 1.89 2.59 11.20
N LEU A 54 3.16 2.73 11.58
CA LEU A 54 4.19 1.69 11.45
C LEU A 54 3.80 0.47 12.30
#